data_AF-A0A398BGY3-F1
#
_entry.id   AF-A0A398BGY3-F1
#
_cell.length_a   1.000
_cell.length_b   1.000
_cell.length_c   1.000
_cell.angle_alpha   90.00
_cell.angle_beta   90.00
_cell.angle_gamma   90.00
#
_symmetry.space_group_name_H-M   'P 1'
#
loop_
_entity.id
_entity.type
_entity.pdbx_description
1 polymer ?
#
loop_
_entity_poly.entity_id
_entity_poly.type
_entity_poly.pdbx_seq_one_letter_code
_entity_poly.pdbx_strand_id
1 'polypeptide(L)'
;MNGILNWFVEPYIIGVSELKYLARLKKEPASKDKKSRIAQLQYFNILFMAVYSVFALASVAYIVLSFIVVWYGFAVLVVTIPMMVLAKTVQKNRYLKRRDAFLSGDPSMIKYN
;
A
#
# COMPACT_ATOMS: atom_id res chain seq x y z
N MET A 1 -4.30 -17.51 -11.45
CA MET A 1 -4.44 -16.04 -11.66
C MET A 1 -3.27 -15.55 -12.48
N ASN A 2 -3.49 -14.79 -13.55
CA ASN A 2 -2.43 -14.24 -14.39
C ASN A 2 -1.49 -13.34 -13.57
N GLY A 3 -0.18 -13.40 -13.83
CA GLY A 3 0.83 -12.66 -13.05
C GLY A 3 0.60 -11.14 -12.99
N ILE A 4 0.01 -10.56 -14.05
CA ILE A 4 -0.32 -9.13 -14.12
C ILE A 4 -1.47 -8.76 -13.16
N LEU A 5 -2.54 -9.56 -13.13
CA LEU A 5 -3.65 -9.36 -12.20
C LEU A 5 -3.18 -9.50 -10.76
N ASN A 6 -2.32 -10.49 -10.48
CA ASN A 6 -1.75 -10.65 -9.16
C ASN A 6 -0.89 -9.43 -8.78
N TRP A 7 -0.07 -8.93 -9.71
CA TRP A 7 0.76 -7.75 -9.47
C TRP A 7 -0.07 -6.51 -9.10
N PHE A 8 -1.21 -6.32 -9.76
CA PHE A 8 -2.13 -5.21 -9.52
C PHE A 8 -2.84 -5.29 -8.18
N VAL A 9 -3.25 -6.50 -7.77
CA VAL A 9 -4.09 -6.72 -6.58
C VAL A 9 -3.23 -6.92 -5.32
N GLU A 10 -1.96 -7.32 -5.47
CA GLU A 10 -1.04 -7.59 -4.36
C GLU A 10 -0.99 -6.47 -3.29
N PRO A 11 -0.92 -5.16 -3.62
CA PRO A 11 -0.90 -4.11 -2.60
C PRO A 11 -2.15 -4.07 -1.71
N TYR A 12 -3.31 -4.45 -2.26
CA TYR A 12 -4.56 -4.57 -1.49
C TYR A 12 -4.56 -5.81 -0.62
N ILE A 13 -4.06 -6.94 -1.12
CA ILE A 13 -3.93 -8.18 -0.33
C ILE A 13 -3.04 -7.89 0.88
N ILE A 14 -1.89 -7.24 0.66
CA ILE A 14 -0.99 -6.82 1.73
C ILE A 14 -1.73 -5.87 2.69
N GLY A 15 -2.35 -4.80 2.18
CA GLY A 15 -3.05 -3.82 3.02
C GLY A 15 -4.17 -4.42 3.87
N VAL A 16 -5.00 -5.31 3.31
CA VAL A 16 -6.05 -6.02 4.06
C VAL A 16 -5.46 -6.97 5.09
N SER A 17 -4.40 -7.70 4.75
CA SER A 17 -3.71 -8.59 5.69
C SER A 17 -3.12 -7.82 6.88
N GLU A 18 -2.53 -6.64 6.62
CA GLU A 18 -2.01 -5.74 7.64
C GLU A 18 -3.11 -5.16 8.52
N LEU A 19 -4.24 -4.75 7.93
CA LEU A 19 -5.37 -4.26 8.72
C LEU A 19 -5.92 -5.34 9.66
N LYS A 20 -6.03 -6.59 9.19
CA LYS A 20 -6.44 -7.72 10.04
C LYS A 20 -5.41 -7.98 11.16
N TYR A 21 -4.13 -7.97 10.83
CA TYR A 21 -3.04 -8.14 11.80
C TYR A 21 -3.07 -7.05 12.88
N LEU A 22 -3.14 -5.78 12.48
CA LEU A 22 -3.20 -4.63 13.39
C LEU A 22 -4.49 -4.62 14.23
N ALA A 23 -5.63 -5.02 13.65
CA ALA A 23 -6.89 -5.15 14.39
C ALA A 23 -6.82 -6.24 15.46
N ARG A 24 -6.10 -7.34 15.19
CA ARG A 24 -5.83 -8.39 16.18
C ARG A 24 -4.93 -7.86 17.30
N LEU A 25 -3.81 -7.23 16.96
CA LEU A 25 -2.88 -6.61 17.91
C LEU A 25 -3.56 -5.59 18.83
N LYS A 26 -4.53 -4.81 18.32
CA LYS A 26 -5.25 -3.80 19.11
C LYS A 26 -6.08 -4.41 20.25
N LYS A 27 -6.49 -5.68 20.11
CA LYS A 27 -7.26 -6.43 21.11
C LYS A 27 -6.38 -7.00 22.23
N GLU A 28 -5.08 -7.10 22.02
CA GLU A 28 -4.15 -7.58 23.05
C GLU A 28 -3.97 -6.53 24.17
N PRO A 29 -3.68 -6.96 25.41
CA PRO A 29 -3.34 -6.06 26.50
C PRO A 29 -2.05 -5.31 26.14
N ALA A 30 -2.19 -4.01 25.87
CA ALA A 30 -1.13 -3.13 25.40
C ALA A 30 -1.31 -1.73 25.99
N SER A 31 -0.22 -0.97 26.11
CA SER A 31 -0.24 0.42 26.55
C SER A 31 -1.10 1.29 25.63
N LYS A 32 -1.64 2.40 26.17
CA LYS A 32 -2.39 3.39 25.38
C LYS A 32 -1.58 3.90 24.19
N ASP A 33 -0.28 4.12 24.39
CA ASP A 33 0.64 4.55 23.33
C ASP A 33 0.74 3.51 22.21
N LYS A 34 0.98 2.23 22.53
CA LYS A 34 1.03 1.15 21.53
C LYS A 34 -0.29 1.04 20.75
N LYS A 35 -1.43 1.19 21.41
CA LYS A 35 -2.75 1.21 20.76
C LYS A 35 -2.93 2.41 19.81
N SER A 36 -2.41 3.59 20.18
CA SER A 36 -2.40 4.77 19.32
C SER A 36 -1.57 4.53 18.06
N ARG A 37 -0.35 3.99 18.20
CA ARG A 37 0.53 3.64 17.08
C ARG A 37 -0.09 2.61 16.14
N ILE A 38 -0.78 1.60 16.68
CA ILE A 38 -1.55 0.64 15.88
C ILE A 38 -2.62 1.37 15.06
N ALA A 39 -3.37 2.29 15.65
CA ALA A 39 -4.39 3.06 14.93
C ALA A 39 -3.77 3.92 13.81
N GLN A 40 -2.64 4.57 14.07
CA GLN A 40 -1.91 5.33 13.04
C GLN A 40 -1.51 4.45 11.85
N LEU A 41 -1.02 3.24 12.10
CA LEU A 41 -0.69 2.28 11.05
C LEU A 41 -1.94 1.79 10.30
N GLN A 42 -3.08 1.64 10.96
CA GLN A 42 -4.35 1.30 10.29
C GLN A 42 -4.78 2.42 9.35
N TYR A 43 -4.79 3.67 9.82
CA TYR A 43 -5.10 4.83 8.97
C TYR A 43 -4.13 4.97 7.80
N PHE A 44 -2.83 4.77 8.05
CA PHE A 44 -1.82 4.77 6.99
C PHE A 44 -2.10 3.72 5.92
N ASN A 45 -2.43 2.47 6.29
CA ASN A 45 -2.75 1.42 5.31
C ASN A 45 -4.02 1.74 4.51
N ILE A 46 -5.06 2.28 5.16
CA ILE A 46 -6.28 2.69 4.47
C ILE A 46 -5.98 3.79 3.46
N LEU A 47 -5.26 4.82 3.88
CA LEU A 47 -4.86 5.93 3.01
C LEU A 47 -3.98 5.45 1.86
N PHE A 48 -3.01 4.58 2.13
CA PHE A 48 -2.14 4.00 1.13
C PHE A 48 -2.95 3.24 0.06
N MET A 49 -3.89 2.39 0.48
CA MET A 49 -4.77 1.69 -0.46
C MET A 49 -5.64 2.66 -1.25
N ALA A 50 -6.17 3.72 -0.64
CA ALA A 50 -6.97 4.73 -1.33
C ALA A 50 -6.14 5.46 -2.40
N VAL A 51 -4.92 5.89 -2.08
CA VAL A 51 -4.00 6.52 -3.03
C VAL A 51 -3.66 5.55 -4.17
N TYR A 52 -3.36 4.29 -3.85
CA TYR A 52 -3.09 3.27 -4.85
C TYR A 52 -4.32 3.03 -5.77
N SER A 53 -5.54 3.02 -5.21
CA SER A 53 -6.79 2.95 -5.98
C SER A 53 -6.94 4.09 -6.95
N VAL A 54 -6.62 5.33 -6.57
CA VAL A 54 -6.69 6.49 -7.46
C VAL A 54 -5.76 6.28 -8.67
N PHE A 55 -4.52 5.86 -8.45
CA PHE A 55 -3.59 5.58 -9.55
C PHE A 55 -4.02 4.40 -10.41
N ALA A 56 -4.56 3.34 -9.80
CA ALA A 56 -5.04 2.16 -10.52
C ALA A 56 -6.27 2.49 -11.39
N LEU A 57 -7.26 3.19 -10.83
CA LEU A 57 -8.45 3.62 -11.56
C LEU A 57 -8.12 4.62 -12.66
N ALA A 58 -7.23 5.57 -12.40
CA ALA A 58 -6.72 6.48 -13.43
C ALA A 58 -6.07 5.68 -14.57
N SER A 59 -5.20 4.72 -14.26
CA SER A 59 -4.55 3.89 -15.27
C SER A 59 -5.57 3.13 -16.12
N VAL A 60 -6.58 2.51 -15.50
CA VAL A 60 -7.63 1.79 -16.23
C VAL A 60 -8.45 2.76 -17.10
N ALA A 61 -8.87 3.90 -16.56
CA ALA A 61 -9.67 4.89 -17.29
C ALA A 61 -8.90 5.43 -18.52
N TYR A 62 -7.61 5.73 -18.37
CA TYR A 62 -6.77 6.21 -19.47
C TYR A 62 -6.47 5.12 -20.49
N ILE A 63 -6.31 3.85 -20.09
CA ILE A 63 -6.23 2.72 -21.03
C ILE A 63 -7.50 2.68 -21.89
N VAL A 64 -8.69 2.74 -21.27
CA VAL A 64 -9.97 2.72 -22.01
C VAL A 64 -10.09 3.93 -22.94
N LEU A 65 -9.78 5.14 -22.46
CA LEU A 65 -9.80 6.36 -23.27
C LEU A 65 -8.83 6.31 -24.46
N SER A 66 -7.69 5.63 -24.32
CA SER A 66 -6.69 5.50 -25.39
C SER A 66 -7.24 4.77 -26.61
N PHE A 67 -8.23 3.89 -26.43
CA PHE A 67 -8.92 3.20 -27.54
C PHE A 67 -9.97 4.08 -28.24
N ILE A 68 -10.35 5.23 -27.65
CA ILE A 68 -11.43 6.08 -28.14
C ILE A 68 -10.89 7.43 -28.67
N VAL A 69 -9.99 8.10 -27.93
CA VAL A 69 -9.71 9.54 -28.06
C VAL A 69 -8.21 9.85 -28.31
N VAL A 70 -7.45 9.01 -29.02
CA VAL A 70 -6.03 9.27 -29.43
C VAL A 70 -4.95 8.78 -28.43
N TRP A 71 -3.76 8.49 -28.97
CA TRP A 71 -2.53 7.98 -28.31
C TRP A 71 -2.03 8.81 -27.10
N TYR A 72 -2.49 10.04 -26.92
CA TYR A 72 -2.16 10.87 -25.75
C TYR A 72 -2.60 10.25 -24.42
N GLY A 73 -3.61 9.37 -24.42
CA GLY A 73 -4.00 8.60 -23.24
C GLY A 73 -2.86 7.74 -22.66
N PHE A 74 -1.89 7.34 -23.48
CA PHE A 74 -0.72 6.57 -23.04
C PHE A 74 0.29 7.41 -22.26
N ALA A 75 0.34 8.74 -22.45
CA ALA A 75 1.28 9.60 -21.73
C ALA A 75 1.03 9.58 -20.22
N VAL A 76 -0.23 9.43 -19.79
CA VAL A 76 -0.59 9.33 -18.38
C VAL A 76 -0.13 8.01 -17.77
N LEU A 77 -0.11 6.92 -18.55
CA LEU A 77 0.38 5.61 -18.10
C LEU A 77 1.88 5.63 -17.78
N VAL A 78 2.65 6.49 -18.46
CA VAL A 78 4.07 6.72 -18.16
C VAL A 78 4.27 7.29 -16.76
N VAL A 79 3.27 7.97 -16.19
CA VAL A 79 3.34 8.49 -14.82
C VAL A 79 2.68 7.54 -13.83
N THR A 80 1.48 7.04 -14.12
CA THR A 80 0.71 6.25 -13.15
C THR A 80 1.34 4.89 -12.89
N ILE A 81 1.89 4.20 -13.90
CA ILE A 81 2.52 2.90 -13.71
C ILE A 81 3.77 2.99 -12.83
N PRO A 82 4.74 3.88 -13.07
CA PRO A 82 5.87 4.07 -12.16
C PRO A 82 5.45 4.47 -10.75
N MET A 83 4.42 5.31 -10.60
CA MET A 83 3.90 5.67 -9.27
C MET A 83 3.35 4.46 -8.52
N MET A 84 2.62 3.56 -9.18
CA MET A 84 2.16 2.31 -8.57
C MET A 84 3.33 1.38 -8.22
N VAL A 85 4.34 1.27 -9.08
CA VAL A 85 5.57 0.50 -8.81
C VAL A 85 6.29 1.05 -7.58
N LEU A 86 6.45 2.37 -7.49
CA LEU A 86 7.07 3.04 -6.36
C LEU A 86 6.26 2.82 -5.07
N ALA A 87 4.95 3.00 -5.12
CA ALA A 87 4.07 2.77 -3.97
C ALA A 87 4.22 1.34 -3.44
N LYS A 88 4.16 0.34 -4.33
CA LYS A 88 4.34 -1.06 -3.98
C LYS A 88 5.73 -1.35 -3.41
N THR A 89 6.77 -0.78 -4.00
CA THR A 89 8.15 -0.88 -3.52
C THR A 89 8.28 -0.32 -2.11
N VAL A 90 7.69 0.86 -1.85
CA VAL A 90 7.69 1.49 -0.52
C VAL A 90 6.93 0.62 0.48
N GLN A 91 5.77 0.07 0.10
CA GLN A 91 4.99 -0.82 0.96
C GLN A 91 5.84 -2.03 1.40
N LYS A 92 6.45 -2.74 0.44
CA LYS A 92 7.19 -3.98 0.73
C LYS A 92 8.54 -3.73 1.39
N ASN A 93 9.30 -2.74 0.90
CA ASN A 93 10.71 -2.57 1.26
C ASN A 93 10.94 -1.52 2.34
N ARG A 94 9.96 -0.67 2.67
CA ARG A 94 10.11 0.32 3.74
C ARG A 94 9.07 0.12 4.83
N TYR A 95 7.80 0.14 4.47
CA TYR A 95 6.71 0.06 5.45
C TYR A 95 6.76 -1.24 6.25
N LEU A 96 6.72 -2.41 5.59
CA LEU A 96 6.70 -3.70 6.31
C LEU A 96 7.95 -3.91 7.17
N LYS A 97 9.12 -3.42 6.73
CA LYS A 97 10.39 -3.53 7.48
C LYS A 97 10.44 -2.65 8.73
N ARG A 98 9.70 -1.53 8.74
CA ARG A 98 9.72 -0.54 9.83
C ARG A 98 8.51 -0.62 10.75
N ARG A 99 7.47 -1.35 10.36
CA ARG A 99 6.22 -1.51 11.14
C ARG A 99 6.50 -1.99 12.56
N ASP A 100 7.29 -3.05 12.73
CA ASP A 100 7.53 -3.67 14.03
C ASP A 100 8.38 -2.76 14.94
N ALA A 101 9.34 -2.03 14.36
CA ALA A 101 10.10 -0.99 15.03
C ALA A 101 9.21 0.17 15.51
N PHE A 102 8.26 0.60 14.68
CA PHE A 102 7.30 1.64 15.05
C PHE A 102 6.37 1.18 16.19
N LEU A 103 5.86 -0.05 16.10
CA LEU A 103 4.98 -0.65 17.11
C LEU A 103 5.67 -0.86 18.46
N SER A 104 6.96 -1.21 18.47
CA SER A 104 7.77 -1.39 19.68
C SER A 104 8.34 -0.08 20.21
N GLY A 105 8.50 0.93 19.36
CA GLY A 105 9.24 2.15 19.70
C GLY A 105 10.74 1.98 19.73
N ASP A 106 11.23 0.87 19.20
CA ASP A 106 12.64 0.53 19.17
C ASP A 106 13.16 0.54 17.73
N PRO A 107 13.98 1.53 17.34
CA PRO A 107 14.59 1.60 16.01
C PRO A 107 15.49 0.41 15.67
N SER A 108 16.02 -0.33 16.67
CA SER A 108 16.88 -1.50 16.43
C SER A 108 16.13 -2.67 15.80
N MET A 109 14.80 -2.69 15.89
CA MET A 109 13.93 -3.73 15.32
C MET A 109 13.67 -3.58 13.82
N ILE A 110 14.30 -2.60 13.15
CA ILE A 110 14.20 -2.44 11.69
C ILE A 110 14.93 -3.60 11.01
N LYS A 111 14.21 -4.36 10.17
CA LYS A 111 14.83 -5.47 9.42
C LYS A 111 15.64 -4.91 8.24
N TYR A 112 16.93 -5.22 8.17
CA TYR A 112 17.82 -4.90 7.05
C TYR A 112 18.17 -6.18 6.29
N ASN A 113 17.24 -6.69 5.49
CA ASN A 113 17.55 -7.69 4.45
C ASN A 113 17.56 -7.04 3.08
#